data_AF-A0A7S1K779-F1
#
_entry.id   AF-A0A7S1K779-F1
#
_cell.length_a   1.000
_cell.length_b   1.000
_cell.length_c   1.000
_cell.angle_alpha   90.00
_cell.angle_beta   90.00
_cell.angle_gamma   90.00
#
_symmetry.space_group_name_H-M   'P 1'
#
loop_
_entity.id
_entity.type
_entity.pdbx_description
1 polymer ?
#
loop_
_entity_poly.entity_id
_entity_poly.type
_entity_poly.pdbx_seq_one_letter_code
_entity_poly.pdbx_strand_id
1 'polypeptide(L)'
;MTSCLLVLTLLLLSDASAFIHRLSRRCSCRWTALRARNTATSADPHLVAVVGGGAAGVFAAIRAKQVAGDRCRVMVFEAGPEMLPKVRISGGGRCNAQQDPQKTISDIAKGYPRGSRELLGPLHRFSPADTHQWFTDRGVSLKTEADGRVFPTTDKSETIISCLLSAARQQKVELYTKHKVTNMERSEEDGQWSIAVKRSSSSDLQVAPSSLLVACGSSRPLWSVVEGLGHHVIPPVPSLFTLRLAKD
;
A
#
# COMPACT_ATOMS: atom_id res chain seq x y z
N MET A 1 16.16 -11.75 6.09
CA MET A 1 15.11 -11.40 5.08
C MET A 1 13.81 -11.16 5.83
N THR A 2 13.49 -9.90 6.13
CA THR A 2 12.23 -9.49 6.77
C THR A 2 11.03 -9.92 5.90
N SER A 3 9.99 -10.47 6.52
CA SER A 3 8.77 -10.93 5.83
C SER A 3 8.24 -9.84 4.90
N CYS A 4 8.00 -10.20 3.65
CA CYS A 4 7.94 -9.24 2.54
C CYS A 4 6.60 -8.49 2.45
N LEU A 5 5.59 -8.91 3.21
CA LEU A 5 4.21 -8.67 2.80
C LEU A 5 3.37 -7.76 3.71
N LEU A 6 3.72 -7.54 4.99
CA LEU A 6 2.71 -6.96 5.90
C LEU A 6 3.09 -5.83 6.83
N VAL A 7 4.37 -5.62 7.11
CA VAL A 7 4.74 -4.61 8.10
C VAL A 7 4.44 -3.18 7.61
N LEU A 8 4.49 -2.93 6.29
CA LEU A 8 4.15 -1.61 5.74
C LEU A 8 2.65 -1.40 5.45
N THR A 9 1.89 -2.48 5.21
CA THR A 9 0.46 -2.44 4.85
C THR A 9 -0.41 -1.88 5.99
N LEU A 10 0.14 -1.95 7.18
CA LEU A 10 -0.56 -1.88 8.44
C LEU A 10 -0.64 -0.44 8.99
N LEU A 11 0.36 0.40 8.68
CA LEU A 11 0.37 1.82 9.04
C LEU A 11 -0.78 2.62 8.41
N LEU A 12 -1.22 2.21 7.20
CA LEU A 12 -2.22 2.94 6.40
C LEU A 12 -3.67 2.72 6.85
N LEU A 13 -3.94 1.65 7.61
CA LEU A 13 -5.29 1.41 8.16
C LEU A 13 -5.59 2.24 9.41
N SER A 14 -4.58 2.89 10.01
CA SER A 14 -4.75 3.81 11.15
C SER A 14 -5.57 5.05 10.77
N ASP A 15 -5.29 5.62 9.58
CA ASP A 15 -6.00 6.80 9.07
C ASP A 15 -7.30 6.46 8.33
N ALA A 16 -7.45 5.22 7.85
CA ALA A 16 -8.67 4.77 7.18
C ALA A 16 -9.89 4.74 8.13
N SER A 17 -9.69 4.58 9.44
CA SER A 17 -10.80 4.61 10.41
C SER A 17 -11.25 6.04 10.75
N ALA A 18 -10.31 7.01 10.76
CA ALA A 18 -10.64 8.44 10.84
C ALA A 18 -11.32 8.94 9.55
N PHE A 19 -10.99 8.31 8.41
CA PHE A 19 -11.59 8.54 7.10
C PHE A 19 -13.08 8.16 7.02
N ILE A 20 -13.50 7.06 7.66
CA ILE A 20 -14.92 6.65 7.71
C ILE A 20 -15.76 7.66 8.51
N HIS A 21 -15.23 8.19 9.62
CA HIS A 21 -15.98 9.09 10.48
C HIS A 21 -16.25 10.47 9.84
N ARG A 22 -15.38 10.92 8.93
CA ARG A 22 -15.51 12.19 8.19
C ARG A 22 -16.54 12.17 7.05
N LEU A 23 -16.90 11.00 6.54
CA LEU A 23 -17.94 10.85 5.51
C LEU A 23 -19.37 11.09 6.03
N SER A 24 -19.54 11.26 7.36
CA SER A 24 -20.86 11.36 8.01
C SER A 24 -21.32 12.78 8.41
N ARG A 25 -20.46 13.81 8.33
CA ARG A 25 -20.80 15.16 8.82
C ARG A 25 -20.91 16.17 7.68
N ARG A 26 -22.14 16.37 7.18
CA ARG A 26 -22.50 17.55 6.37
C ARG A 26 -22.59 18.76 7.28
N CYS A 27 -21.70 19.74 7.11
CA CYS A 27 -21.83 21.06 7.74
C CYS A 27 -22.44 22.01 6.70
N SER A 28 -23.61 22.59 7.00
CA SER A 28 -24.30 23.54 6.15
C SER A 28 -23.81 24.96 6.43
N CYS A 29 -23.12 25.58 5.48
CA CYS A 29 -23.01 27.05 5.42
C CYS A 29 -23.16 27.52 3.97
N ARG A 30 -24.12 28.43 3.77
CA ARG A 30 -24.47 29.09 2.51
C ARG A 30 -23.33 30.00 2.03
N TRP A 31 -23.01 29.92 0.74
CA TRP A 31 -22.27 30.94 0.00
C TRP A 31 -22.96 31.20 -1.36
N THR A 32 -22.99 32.47 -1.75
CA THR A 32 -23.69 33.01 -2.93
C THR A 32 -22.65 33.63 -3.89
N ALA A 33 -22.88 33.48 -5.20
CA ALA A 33 -22.18 34.04 -6.39
C ALA A 33 -20.78 33.43 -6.70
N LEU A 34 -20.40 33.01 -7.91
CA LEU A 34 -20.92 33.15 -9.28
C LEU A 34 -20.71 31.80 -10.03
N ARG A 35 -21.71 31.36 -10.79
CA ARG A 35 -21.86 29.97 -11.27
C ARG A 35 -21.41 29.81 -12.74
N ALA A 36 -20.29 29.13 -12.98
CA ALA A 36 -20.27 28.04 -13.95
C ALA A 36 -20.71 26.79 -13.18
N ARG A 37 -22.01 26.46 -13.30
CA ARG A 37 -22.62 25.31 -12.65
C ARG A 37 -22.03 24.03 -13.26
N ASN A 38 -21.00 23.48 -12.63
CA ASN A 38 -20.96 22.02 -12.45
C ASN A 38 -21.75 21.74 -11.18
N THR A 39 -23.06 21.57 -11.34
CA THR A 39 -23.87 20.94 -10.32
C THR A 39 -23.25 19.60 -10.04
N ALA A 40 -22.65 19.41 -8.86
CA ALA A 40 -22.25 18.10 -8.37
C ALA A 40 -23.51 17.23 -8.24
N THR A 41 -23.89 16.62 -9.35
CA THR A 41 -24.74 15.43 -9.38
C THR A 41 -23.99 14.34 -8.66
N SER A 42 -24.61 13.74 -7.67
CA SER A 42 -24.17 12.49 -7.05
C SER A 42 -24.00 11.41 -8.12
N ALA A 43 -22.76 11.13 -8.58
CA ALA A 43 -22.53 10.00 -9.49
C ALA A 43 -21.07 9.54 -9.67
N ASP A 44 -20.03 10.34 -9.34
CA ASP A 44 -18.65 9.90 -9.54
C ASP A 44 -18.10 9.23 -8.26
N PRO A 45 -17.61 7.98 -8.31
CA PRO A 45 -17.08 7.30 -7.13
C PRO A 45 -15.88 8.06 -6.53
N HIS A 46 -15.78 8.04 -5.20
CA HIS A 46 -14.65 8.61 -4.46
C HIS A 46 -13.34 8.01 -4.97
N LEU A 47 -12.48 8.82 -5.57
CA LEU A 47 -11.26 8.35 -6.21
C LEU A 47 -10.11 8.29 -5.20
N VAL A 48 -9.56 7.09 -5.00
CA VAL A 48 -8.34 6.84 -4.23
C VAL A 48 -7.20 6.53 -5.18
N ALA A 49 -6.16 7.37 -5.15
CA ALA A 49 -4.89 7.06 -5.80
C ALA A 49 -3.94 6.39 -4.81
N VAL A 50 -3.37 5.26 -5.22
CA VAL A 50 -2.36 4.50 -4.49
C VAL A 50 -1.05 4.60 -5.27
N VAL A 51 -0.01 5.11 -4.62
CA VAL A 51 1.32 5.28 -5.23
C VAL A 51 2.24 4.17 -4.76
N GLY A 52 2.60 3.26 -5.66
CA GLY A 52 3.48 2.11 -5.41
C GLY A 52 2.76 0.77 -5.58
N GLY A 53 3.20 -0.05 -6.53
CA GLY A 53 2.66 -1.38 -6.85
C GLY A 53 3.26 -2.53 -6.05
N GLY A 54 3.81 -2.25 -4.87
CA GLY A 54 4.33 -3.27 -3.95
C GLY A 54 3.23 -3.98 -3.15
N ALA A 55 3.62 -4.90 -2.26
CA ALA A 55 2.69 -5.65 -1.42
C ALA A 55 1.73 -4.74 -0.65
N ALA A 56 2.27 -3.69 -0.01
CA ALA A 56 1.49 -2.75 0.78
C ALA A 56 0.47 -1.96 -0.06
N GLY A 57 0.88 -1.42 -1.22
CA GLY A 57 -0.01 -0.65 -2.08
C GLY A 57 -1.13 -1.50 -2.67
N VAL A 58 -0.79 -2.68 -3.22
CA VAL A 58 -1.78 -3.60 -3.80
C VAL A 58 -2.76 -4.10 -2.73
N PHE A 59 -2.27 -4.51 -1.56
CA PHE A 59 -3.15 -4.97 -0.48
C PHE A 59 -4.02 -3.84 0.08
N ALA A 60 -3.47 -2.63 0.25
CA ALA A 60 -4.26 -1.49 0.69
C ALA A 60 -5.35 -1.12 -0.31
N ALA A 61 -5.07 -1.21 -1.62
CA ALA A 61 -6.06 -0.99 -2.67
C ALA A 61 -7.22 -2.01 -2.61
N ILE A 62 -6.89 -3.29 -2.42
CA ILE A 62 -7.88 -4.35 -2.21
C ILE A 62 -8.73 -4.02 -0.97
N ARG A 63 -8.09 -3.65 0.14
CA ARG A 63 -8.81 -3.39 1.39
C ARG A 63 -9.69 -2.14 1.30
N ALA A 64 -9.24 -1.10 0.63
CA ALA A 64 -10.03 0.10 0.36
C ALA A 64 -11.32 -0.24 -0.40
N LYS A 65 -11.23 -1.07 -1.44
CA LYS A 65 -12.39 -1.59 -2.17
C LYS A 65 -13.31 -2.45 -1.29
N GLN A 66 -12.76 -3.36 -0.49
CA GLN A 66 -13.56 -4.21 0.40
C GLN A 66 -14.35 -3.43 1.45
N VAL A 67 -13.81 -2.32 1.95
CA VAL A 67 -14.46 -1.48 2.97
C VAL A 67 -15.47 -0.52 2.34
N ALA A 68 -15.13 0.13 1.22
CA ALA A 68 -15.94 1.20 0.65
C ALA A 68 -16.93 0.73 -0.44
N GLY A 69 -16.70 -0.44 -1.03
CA GLY A 69 -17.50 -1.02 -2.11
C GLY A 69 -17.40 -0.21 -3.42
N ASP A 70 -18.47 -0.23 -4.20
CA ASP A 70 -18.55 0.45 -5.50
C ASP A 70 -18.56 1.98 -5.42
N ARG A 71 -18.72 2.54 -4.22
CA ARG A 71 -18.61 4.00 -3.98
C ARG A 71 -17.18 4.51 -4.08
N CYS A 72 -16.20 3.62 -4.19
CA CYS A 72 -14.79 3.94 -4.24
C CYS A 72 -14.17 3.40 -5.53
N ARG A 73 -13.51 4.28 -6.28
CA ARG A 73 -12.67 3.93 -7.41
C ARG A 73 -11.21 3.96 -6.94
N VAL A 74 -10.43 2.93 -7.24
CA VAL A 74 -9.06 2.81 -6.73
C VAL A 74 -8.11 2.58 -7.89
N MET A 75 -7.12 3.46 -8.02
CA MET A 75 -6.05 3.39 -9.03
C MET A 75 -4.71 3.18 -8.33
N VAL A 76 -3.96 2.16 -8.73
CA VAL A 76 -2.59 1.88 -8.24
C VAL A 76 -1.59 2.20 -9.33
N PHE A 77 -0.64 3.09 -9.04
CA PHE A 77 0.43 3.48 -9.96
C PHE A 77 1.77 2.85 -9.57
N GLU A 78 2.35 2.10 -10.49
CA GLU A 78 3.68 1.49 -10.38
C GLU A 78 4.60 2.03 -11.48
N ALA A 79 5.79 2.47 -11.07
CA ALA A 79 6.77 3.04 -11.99
C ALA A 79 7.39 1.98 -12.91
N GLY A 80 7.62 0.77 -12.39
CA GLY A 80 8.19 -0.35 -13.11
C GLY A 80 7.21 -1.04 -14.07
N PRO A 81 7.71 -2.00 -14.87
CA PRO A 81 6.88 -2.75 -15.83
C PRO A 81 5.95 -3.77 -15.18
N GLU A 82 6.21 -4.17 -13.93
CA GLU A 82 5.47 -5.21 -13.22
C GLU A 82 4.99 -4.73 -11.85
N MET A 83 3.84 -5.23 -11.42
CA MET A 83 3.39 -5.16 -10.03
C MET A 83 4.11 -6.21 -9.17
N LEU A 84 4.29 -5.92 -7.89
CA LEU A 84 4.85 -6.83 -6.89
C LEU A 84 6.27 -7.40 -7.20
N PRO A 85 7.19 -6.66 -7.86
CA PRO A 85 8.49 -7.22 -8.28
C PRO A 85 9.35 -7.65 -7.07
N LYS A 86 9.23 -6.94 -5.94
CA LYS A 86 9.93 -7.32 -4.70
C LYS A 86 9.37 -8.57 -4.04
N VAL A 87 8.06 -8.80 -4.15
CA VAL A 87 7.43 -10.03 -3.67
C VAL A 87 7.97 -11.22 -4.47
N ARG A 88 8.11 -11.04 -5.79
CA ARG A 88 8.62 -12.06 -6.73
C ARG A 88 9.97 -12.62 -6.29
N ILE A 89 10.91 -11.76 -5.94
CA ILE A 89 12.28 -12.16 -5.56
C ILE A 89 12.44 -12.52 -4.07
N SER A 90 11.43 -12.23 -3.24
CA SER A 90 11.53 -12.43 -1.79
C SER A 90 11.63 -13.90 -1.39
N GLY A 91 12.35 -14.19 -0.30
CA GLY A 91 12.54 -15.56 0.17
C GLY A 91 13.20 -16.48 -0.86
N GLY A 92 14.08 -15.95 -1.72
CA GLY A 92 14.72 -16.70 -2.80
C GLY A 92 13.74 -17.12 -3.90
N GLY A 93 12.69 -16.35 -4.15
CA GLY A 93 11.65 -16.70 -5.13
C GLY A 93 10.48 -17.50 -4.55
N ARG A 94 10.52 -17.87 -3.26
CA ARG A 94 9.44 -18.62 -2.60
C ARG A 94 8.39 -17.72 -1.94
N CYS A 95 8.75 -16.46 -1.67
CA CYS A 95 8.03 -15.49 -0.86
C CYS A 95 7.85 -15.89 0.61
N ASN A 96 8.66 -15.30 1.49
CA ASN A 96 8.38 -15.28 2.93
C ASN A 96 7.21 -14.32 3.17
N ALA A 97 5.98 -14.86 3.10
CA ALA A 97 4.74 -14.11 3.04
C ALA A 97 4.42 -13.44 4.37
N GLN A 98 4.71 -14.08 5.49
CA GLN A 98 4.39 -13.55 6.81
C GLN A 98 5.25 -14.19 7.90
N GLN A 99 5.00 -13.78 9.14
CA GLN A 99 5.54 -14.44 10.32
C GLN A 99 4.53 -15.48 10.81
N ASP A 100 5.02 -16.47 11.55
CA ASP A 100 4.21 -17.48 12.24
C ASP A 100 2.96 -16.87 12.93
N PRO A 101 1.74 -17.33 12.58
CA PRO A 101 0.48 -16.84 13.16
C PRO A 101 0.33 -17.11 14.66
N GLN A 102 1.16 -17.98 15.24
CA GLN A 102 1.12 -18.27 16.69
C GLN A 102 1.94 -17.28 17.52
N LYS A 103 2.77 -16.43 16.90
CA LYS A 103 3.59 -15.45 17.63
C LYS A 103 2.75 -14.29 18.15
N THR A 104 3.09 -13.82 19.34
CA THR A 104 2.45 -12.62 19.91
C THR A 104 2.81 -11.38 19.10
N ILE A 105 1.91 -10.39 19.09
CA ILE A 105 2.14 -9.10 18.42
C ILE A 105 3.39 -8.41 18.95
N SER A 106 3.64 -8.46 20.26
CA SER A 106 4.84 -7.93 20.90
C SER A 106 6.11 -8.59 20.33
N ASP A 107 6.12 -9.92 20.19
CA ASP A 107 7.32 -10.62 19.69
C ASP A 107 7.58 -10.36 18.21
N ILE A 108 6.51 -10.18 17.41
CA ILE A 108 6.63 -9.75 16.03
C ILE A 108 7.20 -8.33 15.96
N ALA A 109 6.67 -7.40 16.76
CA ALA A 109 7.09 -6.00 16.79
C ALA A 109 8.57 -5.84 17.21
N LYS A 110 9.07 -6.66 18.14
CA LYS A 110 10.49 -6.68 18.54
C LYS A 110 11.44 -7.00 17.37
N GLY A 111 10.97 -7.72 16.34
CA GLY A 111 11.72 -7.96 15.11
C GLY A 111 11.98 -6.69 14.27
N TYR A 112 11.32 -5.58 14.60
CA TYR A 112 11.39 -4.30 13.89
C TYR A 112 11.77 -3.16 14.84
N PRO A 113 13.01 -3.11 15.36
CA PRO A 113 13.37 -2.20 16.46
C PRO A 113 13.06 -0.73 16.18
N ARG A 114 13.32 -0.26 14.95
CA ARG A 114 13.08 1.13 14.52
C ARG A 114 11.60 1.50 14.32
N GLY A 115 10.69 0.52 14.28
CA GLY A 115 9.26 0.75 14.10
C GLY A 115 8.40 -0.09 15.05
N SER A 116 8.99 -0.59 16.13
CA SER A 116 8.38 -1.60 16.98
C SER A 116 7.09 -1.08 17.61
N ARG A 117 7.13 0.15 18.13
CA ARG A 117 5.96 0.84 18.70
C ARG A 117 4.90 1.15 17.66
N GLU A 118 5.31 1.68 16.51
CA GLU A 118 4.43 2.09 15.41
C GLU A 118 3.70 0.89 14.78
N LEU A 119 4.26 -0.32 14.90
CA LEU A 119 3.67 -1.55 14.39
C LEU A 119 2.64 -2.21 15.30
N LEU A 120 2.64 -1.90 16.60
CA LEU A 120 1.70 -2.51 17.54
C LEU A 120 0.25 -2.26 17.14
N GLY A 121 -0.13 -0.99 16.99
CA GLY A 121 -1.52 -0.59 16.65
C GLY A 121 -2.02 -1.24 15.36
N PRO A 122 -1.23 -1.22 14.29
CA PRO A 122 -1.54 -1.96 13.10
C PRO A 122 -1.66 -3.48 13.28
N LEU A 123 -0.69 -4.15 13.91
CA LEU A 123 -0.71 -5.61 14.10
C LEU A 123 -1.90 -6.07 14.96
N HIS A 124 -2.45 -5.20 15.82
CA HIS A 124 -3.70 -5.45 16.54
C HIS A 124 -4.95 -5.38 15.64
N ARG A 125 -4.93 -4.61 14.55
CA ARG A 125 -6.05 -4.50 13.60
C ARG A 125 -6.02 -5.57 12.51
N PHE A 126 -4.82 -6.03 12.13
CA PHE A 126 -4.65 -7.09 11.15
C PHE A 126 -3.35 -7.84 11.45
N SER A 127 -3.50 -8.94 12.16
CA SER A 127 -2.43 -9.79 12.67
C SER A 127 -1.91 -10.76 11.60
N PRO A 128 -0.83 -11.51 11.87
CA PRO A 128 -0.45 -12.62 11.01
C PRO A 128 -1.50 -13.73 10.97
N ALA A 129 -2.28 -13.96 12.03
CA ALA A 129 -3.40 -14.88 11.96
C ALA A 129 -4.45 -14.42 10.92
N ASP A 130 -4.79 -13.13 10.90
CA ASP A 130 -5.70 -12.56 9.90
C ASP A 130 -5.12 -12.65 8.49
N THR A 131 -3.80 -12.45 8.35
CA THR A 131 -3.09 -12.64 7.07
C THR A 131 -3.19 -14.08 6.59
N HIS A 132 -2.92 -15.03 7.47
CA HIS A 132 -2.99 -16.46 7.18
C HIS A 132 -4.39 -16.84 6.71
N GLN A 133 -5.42 -16.38 7.44
CA GLN A 133 -6.81 -16.59 7.04
C GLN A 133 -7.11 -15.95 5.69
N TRP A 134 -6.67 -14.71 5.45
CA TRP A 134 -6.92 -13.99 4.20
C TRP A 134 -6.40 -14.73 2.96
N PHE A 135 -5.22 -15.36 3.07
CA PHE A 135 -4.64 -16.18 2.00
C PHE A 135 -5.34 -17.53 1.85
N THR A 136 -5.61 -18.22 2.95
CA THR A 136 -6.27 -19.53 2.92
C THR A 136 -7.71 -19.46 2.41
N ASP A 137 -8.46 -18.41 2.76
CA ASP A 137 -9.79 -18.08 2.18
C ASP A 137 -9.76 -17.91 0.66
N ARG A 138 -8.58 -17.65 0.10
CA ARG A 138 -8.34 -17.45 -1.35
C ARG A 138 -7.62 -18.63 -1.99
N GLY A 139 -7.61 -19.77 -1.32
CA GLY A 139 -7.05 -21.03 -1.83
C GLY A 139 -5.52 -21.12 -1.77
N VAL A 140 -4.85 -20.19 -1.07
CA VAL A 140 -3.40 -20.27 -0.87
C VAL A 140 -3.11 -21.03 0.41
N SER A 141 -2.64 -22.26 0.28
CA SER A 141 -2.11 -23.04 1.40
C SER A 141 -0.73 -22.52 1.83
N LEU A 142 -0.55 -22.35 3.12
CA LEU A 142 0.68 -21.82 3.73
C LEU A 142 1.29 -22.84 4.69
N LYS A 143 2.62 -22.86 4.78
CA LYS A 143 3.39 -23.67 5.73
C LYS A 143 4.30 -22.78 6.57
N THR A 144 4.38 -23.08 7.86
CA THR A 144 5.32 -22.46 8.79
C THR A 144 6.55 -23.34 8.93
N GLU A 145 7.73 -22.78 8.69
CA GLU A 145 9.01 -23.46 8.90
C GLU A 145 9.46 -23.33 10.37
N ALA A 146 10.42 -24.14 10.81
CA ALA A 146 10.86 -24.20 12.21
C ALA A 146 11.40 -22.86 12.77
N ASP A 147 11.87 -21.96 11.90
CA ASP A 147 12.33 -20.62 12.29
C ASP A 147 11.19 -19.58 12.37
N GLY A 148 9.95 -20.00 12.13
CA GLY A 148 8.74 -19.19 12.17
C GLY A 148 8.50 -18.36 10.91
N ARG A 149 9.25 -18.58 9.82
CA ARG A 149 8.92 -18.02 8.50
C ARG A 149 7.75 -18.77 7.88
N VAL A 150 6.95 -18.08 7.08
CA VAL A 150 5.77 -18.66 6.44
C VAL A 150 5.84 -18.51 4.93
N PHE A 151 5.70 -19.62 4.23
CA PHE A 151 5.79 -19.71 2.77
C PHE A 151 4.51 -20.34 2.19
N PRO A 152 4.16 -20.06 0.92
CA PRO A 152 3.20 -20.90 0.21
C PRO A 152 3.72 -22.33 0.14
N THR A 153 2.83 -23.31 0.25
CA THR A 153 3.21 -24.74 0.17
C THR A 153 3.86 -25.10 -1.17
N THR A 154 3.56 -24.32 -2.21
CA THR A 154 4.13 -24.42 -3.56
C THR A 154 5.60 -23.98 -3.66
N ASP A 155 6.14 -23.32 -2.63
CA ASP A 155 7.46 -22.67 -2.64
C ASP A 155 7.67 -21.70 -3.82
N LYS A 156 6.59 -21.11 -4.35
CA LYS A 156 6.66 -20.15 -5.47
C LYS A 156 6.00 -18.84 -5.07
N SER A 157 6.74 -17.74 -5.18
CA SER A 157 6.24 -16.37 -4.97
C SER A 157 5.09 -16.03 -5.91
N GLU A 158 5.06 -16.65 -7.10
CA GLU A 158 3.97 -16.51 -8.07
C GLU A 158 2.61 -16.89 -7.48
N THR A 159 2.55 -17.86 -6.56
CA THR A 159 1.30 -18.22 -5.87
C THR A 159 0.75 -17.03 -5.07
N ILE A 160 1.61 -16.30 -4.37
CA ILE A 160 1.22 -15.10 -3.61
C ILE A 160 0.86 -13.94 -4.55
N ILE A 161 1.66 -13.72 -5.60
CA ILE A 161 1.43 -12.66 -6.59
C ILE A 161 0.11 -12.86 -7.32
N SER A 162 -0.13 -14.07 -7.84
CA SER A 162 -1.36 -14.42 -8.53
C SER A 162 -2.58 -14.25 -7.63
N CYS A 163 -2.49 -14.65 -6.35
CA CYS A 163 -3.56 -14.43 -5.37
C CYS A 163 -3.87 -12.92 -5.19
N LEU A 164 -2.85 -12.09 -4.95
CA LEU A 164 -3.03 -10.64 -4.76
C LEU A 164 -3.59 -9.96 -6.01
N LEU A 165 -3.04 -10.25 -7.18
CA LEU A 165 -3.50 -9.64 -8.44
C LEU A 165 -4.90 -10.12 -8.83
N SER A 166 -5.23 -11.39 -8.58
CA SER A 166 -6.60 -11.91 -8.77
C SER A 166 -7.59 -11.20 -7.85
N ALA A 167 -7.25 -11.08 -6.56
CA ALA A 167 -8.09 -10.35 -5.60
C ALA A 167 -8.27 -8.87 -5.98
N ALA A 168 -7.22 -8.20 -6.45
CA ALA A 168 -7.31 -6.82 -6.94
C ALA A 168 -8.25 -6.70 -8.15
N ARG A 169 -8.14 -7.60 -9.14
CA ARG A 169 -9.00 -7.62 -10.33
C ARG A 169 -10.46 -7.92 -9.99
N GLN A 170 -10.72 -8.89 -9.12
CA GLN A 170 -12.07 -9.22 -8.65
C GLN A 170 -12.74 -8.01 -7.98
N GLN A 171 -11.95 -7.19 -7.27
CA GLN A 171 -12.42 -5.96 -6.62
C GLN A 171 -12.44 -4.74 -7.57
N LYS A 172 -12.15 -4.93 -8.86
CA LYS A 172 -12.07 -3.86 -9.87
C LYS A 172 -11.08 -2.74 -9.46
N VAL A 173 -9.95 -3.12 -8.88
CA VAL A 173 -8.82 -2.20 -8.67
C VAL A 173 -8.12 -1.98 -10.01
N GLU A 174 -7.90 -0.72 -10.38
CA GLU A 174 -7.19 -0.35 -11.60
C GLU A 174 -5.68 -0.37 -11.33
N LEU A 175 -4.93 -1.18 -12.08
CA LEU A 175 -3.51 -1.40 -11.89
C LEU A 175 -2.73 -0.84 -13.09
N TYR A 176 -1.95 0.22 -12.86
CA TYR A 176 -1.18 0.92 -13.89
C TYR A 176 0.32 0.72 -13.69
N THR A 177 0.96 -0.09 -14.54
CA THR A 177 2.42 -0.22 -14.59
C THR A 177 3.03 0.77 -15.58
N LYS A 178 4.32 1.07 -15.47
CA LYS A 178 5.00 2.11 -16.27
C LYS A 178 4.37 3.51 -16.09
N HIS A 179 3.79 3.76 -14.92
CA HIS A 179 3.16 5.02 -14.51
C HIS A 179 3.90 5.54 -13.27
N LYS A 180 4.92 6.36 -13.51
CA LYS A 180 5.75 6.91 -12.44
C LYS A 180 5.12 8.19 -11.92
N VAL A 181 4.68 8.20 -10.68
CA VAL A 181 4.31 9.45 -9.99
C VAL A 181 5.58 10.28 -9.78
N THR A 182 5.58 11.51 -10.29
CA THR A 182 6.74 12.43 -10.24
C THR A 182 6.50 13.61 -9.32
N ASN A 183 5.25 13.97 -9.06
CA ASN A 183 4.89 15.03 -8.13
C ASN A 183 3.52 14.76 -7.50
N MET A 184 3.32 15.25 -6.29
CA MET A 184 2.07 15.19 -5.54
C MET A 184 1.92 16.52 -4.81
N GLU A 185 0.78 17.18 -4.98
CA GLU A 185 0.49 18.48 -4.38
C GLU A 185 -0.91 18.48 -3.79
N ARG A 186 -1.10 19.28 -2.75
CA ARG A 186 -2.40 19.53 -2.17
C ARG A 186 -2.65 21.04 -2.10
N SER A 187 -3.70 21.48 -2.76
CA SER A 187 -4.11 22.88 -2.75
C SER A 187 -4.48 23.33 -1.34
N GLU A 188 -3.95 24.48 -0.91
CA GLU A 188 -4.28 25.07 0.39
C GLU A 188 -5.68 25.71 0.41
N GLU A 189 -6.16 26.18 -0.75
CA GLU A 189 -7.44 26.90 -0.85
C GLU A 189 -8.65 25.96 -0.71
N ASP A 190 -8.63 24.82 -1.41
CA ASP A 190 -9.75 23.90 -1.49
C ASP A 190 -9.42 22.48 -1.00
N GLY A 191 -8.17 22.22 -0.63
CA GLY A 191 -7.73 20.94 -0.09
C GLY A 191 -7.66 19.80 -1.11
N GLN A 192 -7.80 20.09 -2.41
CA GLN A 192 -7.79 19.10 -3.49
C GLN A 192 -6.38 18.59 -3.76
N TRP A 193 -6.28 17.29 -4.08
CA TRP A 193 -5.03 16.69 -4.50
C TRP A 193 -4.83 16.81 -6.01
N SER A 194 -3.58 16.99 -6.41
CA SER A 194 -3.11 16.87 -7.79
C SER A 194 -1.87 15.98 -7.82
N ILE A 195 -1.87 14.95 -8.67
CA ILE A 195 -0.73 14.06 -8.85
C ILE A 195 -0.29 14.01 -10.31
N ALA A 196 1.00 14.26 -10.52
CA ALA A 196 1.63 14.19 -11.84
C ALA A 196 2.18 12.78 -12.07
N VAL A 197 1.77 12.15 -13.17
CA VAL A 197 2.12 10.76 -13.52
C VAL A 197 2.77 10.73 -14.89
N LYS A 198 4.07 10.41 -14.92
CA LYS A 198 4.83 10.20 -16.14
C LYS A 198 4.58 8.79 -16.70
N ARG A 199 4.22 8.71 -17.97
CA ARG A 199 3.93 7.44 -18.67
C ARG A 199 5.05 7.11 -19.66
N SER A 200 5.48 5.85 -19.73
CA SER A 200 6.60 5.47 -20.61
C SER A 200 6.30 5.53 -22.11
N SER A 201 5.03 5.48 -22.52
CA SER A 201 4.64 5.31 -23.93
C SER A 201 3.47 6.22 -24.35
N SER A 202 3.20 7.27 -23.58
CA SER A 202 2.10 8.21 -23.83
C SER A 202 2.39 9.55 -23.14
N SER A 203 1.61 10.59 -23.45
CA SER A 203 1.71 11.88 -22.78
C SER A 203 1.59 11.75 -21.26
N ASP A 204 2.14 12.70 -20.49
CA ASP A 204 1.98 12.68 -19.04
C ASP A 204 0.49 12.84 -18.64
N LEU A 205 0.15 12.30 -17.47
CA LEU A 205 -1.20 12.30 -16.93
C LEU A 205 -1.23 13.13 -15.65
N GLN A 206 -2.27 13.95 -15.49
CA GLN A 206 -2.62 14.58 -14.22
C GLN A 206 -3.85 13.89 -13.66
N VAL A 207 -3.83 13.54 -12.36
CA VAL A 207 -4.96 12.91 -11.68
C VAL A 207 -5.28 13.74 -10.44
N ALA A 208 -6.57 13.99 -10.20
CA ALA A 208 -7.06 14.71 -9.02
C ALA A 208 -7.84 13.77 -8.10
N PRO A 209 -7.16 12.95 -7.27
CA PRO A 209 -7.84 11.99 -6.42
C PRO A 209 -8.51 12.68 -5.23
N SER A 210 -9.62 12.12 -4.77
CA SER A 210 -10.27 12.54 -3.52
C SER A 210 -9.42 12.15 -2.29
N SER A 211 -8.59 11.10 -2.41
CA SER A 211 -7.65 10.69 -1.36
C SER A 211 -6.41 10.03 -1.95
N LEU A 212 -5.29 10.22 -1.25
CA LEU A 212 -3.98 9.73 -1.65
C LEU A 212 -3.43 8.76 -0.61
N LEU A 213 -2.94 7.61 -1.07
CA LEU A 213 -2.23 6.63 -0.27
C LEU A 213 -0.85 6.40 -0.88
N VAL A 214 0.20 6.58 -0.08
CA VAL A 214 1.58 6.47 -0.58
C VAL A 214 2.27 5.26 0.04
N ALA A 215 2.60 4.28 -0.80
CA ALA A 215 3.39 3.10 -0.44
C ALA A 215 4.83 3.29 -0.94
N CYS A 216 5.61 4.11 -0.22
CA CYS A 216 6.91 4.65 -0.63
C CYS A 216 7.97 3.63 -1.10
N GLY A 217 7.89 2.38 -0.63
CA GLY A 217 8.85 1.34 -0.95
C GLY A 217 10.30 1.78 -0.70
N SER A 218 11.21 1.44 -1.61
CA SER A 218 12.61 1.92 -1.58
C SER A 218 12.92 2.94 -2.68
N SER A 219 11.90 3.67 -3.15
CA SER A 219 12.06 4.63 -4.23
C SER A 219 12.54 5.97 -3.66
N ARG A 220 13.85 6.24 -3.76
CA ARG A 220 14.42 7.53 -3.32
C ARG A 220 13.73 8.74 -3.98
N PRO A 221 13.42 8.73 -5.30
CA PRO A 221 12.69 9.83 -5.89
C PRO A 221 11.31 10.07 -5.26
N LEU A 222 10.60 9.00 -4.88
CA LEU A 222 9.30 9.13 -4.21
C LEU A 222 9.43 9.69 -2.79
N TRP A 223 10.52 9.38 -2.09
CA TRP A 223 10.79 9.97 -0.77
C TRP A 223 10.94 11.49 -0.87
N SER A 224 11.66 12.00 -1.87
CA SER A 224 11.79 13.44 -2.09
C SER A 224 10.46 14.12 -2.42
N VAL A 225 9.56 13.45 -3.16
CA VAL A 225 8.20 13.96 -3.38
C VAL A 225 7.41 14.03 -2.06
N VAL A 226 7.55 13.03 -1.20
CA VAL A 226 6.90 13.00 0.12
C VAL A 226 7.47 14.08 1.06
N GLU A 227 8.77 14.37 0.99
CA GLU A 227 9.37 15.50 1.70
C GLU A 227 8.79 16.85 1.23
N GLY A 228 8.52 16.99 -0.07
CA GLY A 228 7.83 18.15 -0.64
C GLY A 228 6.41 18.37 -0.11
N LEU A 229 5.77 17.33 0.42
CA LEU A 229 4.48 17.42 1.13
C LEU A 229 4.62 17.83 2.61
N GLY A 230 5.83 18.14 3.08
CA GLY A 230 6.12 18.54 4.46
C GLY A 230 6.42 17.38 5.42
N HIS A 231 6.56 16.14 4.93
CA HIS A 231 6.95 15.01 5.76
C HIS A 231 8.47 14.95 5.97
N HIS A 232 8.91 14.53 7.15
CA HIS A 232 10.33 14.28 7.42
C HIS A 232 10.69 12.81 7.13
N VAL A 233 11.65 12.58 6.23
CA VAL A 233 12.18 11.23 5.95
C VAL A 233 13.41 10.97 6.82
N ILE A 234 13.33 9.98 7.71
CA ILE A 234 14.49 9.54 8.50
C ILE A 234 15.51 8.85 7.58
N PRO A 235 16.80 9.25 7.58
CA PRO A 235 17.81 8.65 6.72
C PRO A 235 17.88 7.12 6.86
N PRO A 236 17.78 6.35 5.76
CA PRO A 236 17.79 4.90 5.83
C PRO A 236 19.21 4.36 6.04
N VAL A 237 19.39 3.51 7.06
CA VAL A 237 20.59 2.70 7.20
C VAL A 237 20.42 1.32 6.53
N PRO A 238 21.47 0.79 5.87
CA PRO A 238 21.47 -0.58 5.36
C PRO A 238 21.14 -1.59 6.46
N SER A 239 20.36 -2.62 6.11
CA SER A 239 20.02 -3.71 7.01
C SER A 239 19.86 -5.00 6.20
N LEU A 240 20.16 -6.15 6.81
CA LEU A 240 20.09 -7.46 6.16
C LEU A 240 20.99 -7.58 4.90
N PHE A 241 22.26 -7.22 5.04
CA PHE A 241 23.27 -7.30 3.98
C PHE A 241 24.32 -8.39 4.29
N THR A 242 25.00 -8.85 3.25
CA THR A 242 26.13 -9.78 3.38
C THR A 242 27.39 -9.01 3.75
N LEU A 243 28.18 -9.53 4.70
CA LEU A 243 29.49 -8.99 5.03
C LEU A 243 30.53 -9.49 4.03
N ARG A 244 31.34 -8.57 3.52
CA ARG A 244 32.54 -8.91 2.75
C ARG A 244 33.71 -8.94 3.73
N LEU A 245 34.33 -10.11 3.88
CA LEU A 245 35.58 -10.25 4.62
C LEU A 245 36.74 -9.76 3.76
N ALA A 246 37.74 -9.14 4.38
CA ALA A 246 39.00 -8.87 3.72
C ALA A 246 39.63 -10.21 3.28
N LYS A 247 40.31 -10.22 2.14
CA LYS A 247 41.18 -11.34 1.80
C LYS A 247 42.46 -11.15 2.61
N ASP A 248 42.89 -12.19 3.31
CA ASP A 248 44.22 -12.27 3.93
C ASP A 248 45.33 -12.08 2.88
#